data_AF-A0A6S6UBF4-F1
#
_entry.id   AF-A0A6S6UBF4-F1
#
_cell.length_a   1.000
_cell.length_b   1.000
_cell.length_c   1.000
_cell.angle_alpha   90.00
_cell.angle_beta   90.00
_cell.angle_gamma   90.00
#
_symmetry.space_group_name_H-M   'P 1'
#
loop_
_entity.id
_entity.type
_entity.pdbx_description
1 polymer ?
#
loop_
_entity_poly.entity_id
_entity_poly.type
_entity_poly.pdbx_seq_one_letter_code
_entity_poly.pdbx_strand_id
1 'polypeptide(L)'
;MNRRQLHPYPGLRPFERSESKIFFGRQKQVDELLQRLKQGKFLAVLGASGSGKSSLVKAGLLPGLEKGYMGELGANWRIVELRPGDQPFERLAEGLEHPHPNPSPSKSTVSTETSVGE
;
A
#
# COMPACT_ATOMS: atom_id res chain seq x y z
N MET A 1 -10.38 21.76 -14.29
CA MET A 1 -9.47 21.19 -13.27
C MET A 1 -10.29 20.89 -12.01
N ASN A 2 -10.77 19.65 -11.84
CA ASN A 2 -11.61 19.29 -10.68
C ASN A 2 -10.72 18.90 -9.50
N ARG A 3 -10.52 19.85 -8.57
CA ARG A 3 -9.97 19.59 -7.24
C ARG A 3 -10.98 18.72 -6.52
N ARG A 4 -10.81 17.39 -6.54
CA ARG A 4 -11.58 16.48 -5.69
C ARG A 4 -11.35 16.97 -4.26
N GLN A 5 -12.37 17.53 -3.62
CA GLN A 5 -12.30 17.88 -2.21
C GLN A 5 -11.97 16.59 -1.45
N LEU A 6 -10.74 16.50 -0.95
CA LEU A 6 -10.30 15.40 -0.09
C LEU A 6 -10.95 15.64 1.26
N HIS A 7 -12.14 15.07 1.47
CA HIS A 7 -12.74 15.01 2.79
C HIS A 7 -11.81 14.13 3.65
N PRO A 8 -11.31 14.62 4.80
CA PRO A 8 -10.26 13.93 5.55
C PRO A 8 -10.73 12.59 6.12
N TYR A 9 -12.05 12.35 6.18
CA TYR A 9 -12.59 11.08 6.64
C TYR A 9 -13.49 10.46 5.57
N PRO A 10 -13.24 9.20 5.19
CA PRO A 10 -13.92 8.56 4.08
C PRO A 10 -15.38 8.15 4.38
N GLY A 11 -15.84 8.29 5.63
CA GLY A 11 -17.14 7.78 6.07
C GLY A 11 -17.12 6.26 6.22
N LEU A 12 -18.10 5.56 5.64
CA LEU A 12 -18.26 4.10 5.76
C LEU A 12 -17.39 3.29 4.79
N ARG A 13 -16.81 3.92 3.76
CA ARG A 13 -15.89 3.22 2.86
C ARG A 13 -14.56 2.97 3.58
N PRO A 14 -13.83 1.90 3.25
CA PRO A 14 -12.49 1.72 3.76
C PRO A 14 -11.55 2.85 3.30
N PHE A 15 -10.51 3.09 4.08
CA PHE A 15 -9.42 3.96 3.66
C PHE A 15 -8.69 3.31 2.49
N GLU A 16 -8.31 4.12 1.51
CA GLU A 16 -7.52 3.70 0.36
C GLU A 16 -6.03 3.89 0.62
N ARG A 17 -5.21 3.23 -0.20
CA ARG A 17 -3.74 3.28 -0.11
C ARG A 17 -3.16 4.70 -0.11
N SER A 18 -3.71 5.59 -0.94
CA SER A 18 -3.29 7.00 -1.03
C SER A 18 -3.61 7.82 0.22
N GLU A 19 -4.48 7.31 1.09
CA GLU A 19 -4.94 7.96 2.33
C GLU A 19 -4.13 7.51 3.55
N SER A 20 -2.99 6.84 3.35
CA SER A 20 -2.12 6.38 4.45
C SER A 20 -1.68 7.50 5.40
N LYS A 21 -1.59 8.75 4.90
CA LYS A 21 -1.15 9.91 5.68
C LYS A 21 -2.15 10.34 6.76
N ILE A 22 -3.42 9.98 6.59
CA ILE A 22 -4.53 10.31 7.49
C ILE A 22 -5.05 9.07 8.22
N PHE A 23 -4.39 7.92 8.06
CA PHE A 23 -4.69 6.68 8.76
C PHE A 23 -3.82 6.58 10.02
N PHE A 24 -4.44 6.71 11.21
CA PHE A 24 -3.74 6.72 12.51
C PHE A 24 -4.43 5.83 13.55
N GLY A 25 -3.78 5.61 14.69
CA GLY A 25 -4.33 4.84 15.82
C GLY A 25 -4.29 3.30 15.67
N ARG A 26 -3.84 2.80 14.52
CA ARG A 26 -3.72 1.36 14.22
C ARG A 26 -2.29 0.90 13.90
N GLN A 27 -1.29 1.73 14.21
CA GLN A 27 0.10 1.47 13.82
C GLN A 27 0.64 0.16 14.41
N LYS A 28 0.35 -0.12 15.69
CA LYS A 28 0.77 -1.37 16.34
C LYS A 28 0.25 -2.61 15.62
N GLN A 29 -1.01 -2.59 15.15
CA GLN A 29 -1.58 -3.69 14.37
C GLN A 29 -0.93 -3.81 13.00
N VAL A 30 -0.60 -2.69 12.33
CA VAL A 30 0.12 -2.70 11.06
C VAL A 30 1.51 -3.33 11.22
N ASP A 31 2.25 -2.94 12.26
CA ASP A 31 3.59 -3.47 12.54
C ASP A 31 3.54 -4.98 12.81
N GLU A 32 2.53 -5.44 13.55
CA GLU A 32 2.31 -6.87 13.80
C GLU A 32 1.99 -7.64 12.52
N LEU A 33 1.15 -7.09 11.63
CA LEU A 33 0.87 -7.71 10.33
C LEU A 33 2.14 -7.83 9.47
N LEU A 34 2.97 -6.78 9.44
CA LEU A 34 4.24 -6.77 8.72
C LEU A 34 5.21 -7.84 9.27
N GLN A 35 5.32 -7.95 10.60
CA GLN A 35 6.16 -8.96 11.25
C GLN A 35 5.69 -10.38 10.94
N ARG A 36 4.38 -10.65 11.02
CA ARG A 36 3.82 -11.97 10.70
C ARG A 36 4.01 -12.32 9.22
N LEU A 37 3.82 -11.35 8.32
CA LEU A 37 4.07 -11.54 6.89
C LEU A 37 5.57 -11.73 6.56
N LYS A 38 6.47 -11.21 7.39
CA LYS A 38 7.91 -11.49 7.27
C LYS A 38 8.24 -12.94 7.64
N GLN A 39 7.52 -13.52 8.60
CA GLN A 39 7.73 -14.89 9.07
C GLN A 39 7.04 -15.94 8.18
N GLY A 40 5.94 -15.59 7.52
CA GLY A 40 5.16 -16.51 6.70
C GLY A 40 4.65 -15.88 5.40
N LYS A 41 4.43 -16.70 4.36
CA LYS A 41 4.01 -16.24 3.03
C LYS A 41 2.50 -16.01 2.89
N PHE A 42 1.74 -16.21 3.98
CA PHE A 42 0.29 -16.10 4.00
C PHE A 42 -0.18 -15.50 5.32
N LEU A 43 -1.11 -14.54 5.25
CA LEU A 43 -1.65 -13.83 6.41
C LEU A 43 -3.15 -13.61 6.23
N ALA A 44 -3.94 -14.13 7.15
CA ALA A 44 -5.39 -13.90 7.21
C ALA A 44 -5.72 -12.82 8.25
N VAL A 45 -6.54 -11.83 7.87
CA VAL A 45 -7.01 -10.75 8.77
C VAL A 45 -8.50 -10.95 9.05
N LEU A 46 -8.83 -11.34 10.29
CA LEU A 46 -10.18 -11.66 10.73
C LEU A 46 -10.73 -10.61 11.71
N GLY A 47 -12.06 -10.50 11.80
CA GLY A 47 -12.73 -9.59 12.74
C GLY A 47 -14.11 -9.14 12.27
N ALA A 48 -14.88 -8.52 13.17
CA ALA A 48 -16.26 -8.08 12.93
C ALA A 48 -16.41 -7.22 11.66
N SER A 49 -17.58 -7.27 11.02
CA SER A 49 -17.89 -6.38 9.91
C SER A 49 -17.78 -4.91 10.35
N GLY A 50 -17.25 -4.04 9.49
CA GLY A 50 -17.04 -2.62 9.84
C GLY A 50 -15.88 -2.32 10.80
N SER A 51 -15.15 -3.31 11.32
CA SER A 51 -14.01 -3.06 12.24
C SER A 51 -12.79 -2.38 11.59
N GLY A 52 -12.84 -2.14 10.27
CA GLY A 52 -11.77 -1.47 9.53
C GLY A 52 -10.67 -2.38 8.97
N LYS A 53 -10.90 -3.70 8.84
CA LYS A 53 -9.92 -4.66 8.30
C LYS A 53 -9.39 -4.25 6.93
N SER A 54 -10.29 -3.90 6.01
CA SER A 54 -9.90 -3.48 4.66
C SER A 54 -9.08 -2.18 4.70
N SER A 55 -9.43 -1.24 5.58
CA SER A 55 -8.65 -0.01 5.81
C SER A 55 -7.26 -0.32 6.39
N LEU A 56 -7.18 -1.24 7.34
CA LEU A 56 -5.92 -1.67 7.97
C LEU A 56 -4.97 -2.26 6.93
N VAL A 57 -5.50 -3.09 6.03
CA VAL A 57 -4.71 -3.66 4.93
C VAL A 57 -4.33 -2.56 3.92
N LYS A 58 -5.31 -1.84 3.37
CA LYS A 58 -5.10 -0.89 2.26
C LYS A 58 -4.28 0.34 2.64
N ALA A 59 -4.58 0.97 3.78
CA ALA A 59 -3.96 2.23 4.19
C ALA A 59 -2.84 2.05 5.22
N GLY A 60 -2.72 0.86 5.83
CA GLY A 60 -1.68 0.51 6.79
C GLY A 60 -0.63 -0.43 6.20
N LEU A 61 -1.04 -1.68 5.91
CA LEU A 61 -0.13 -2.74 5.46
C LEU A 61 0.51 -2.44 4.10
N LEU A 62 -0.28 -2.15 3.05
CA LEU A 62 0.26 -1.93 1.70
C LEU A 62 1.26 -0.76 1.65
N PRO A 63 1.01 0.41 2.26
CA PRO A 63 1.99 1.49 2.32
C PRO A 63 3.22 1.13 3.15
N GLY A 64 3.07 0.28 4.17
CA GLY A 64 4.21 -0.29 4.91
C GLY A 64 5.12 -1.14 4.00
N LEU A 65 4.54 -1.95 3.13
CA LEU A 65 5.30 -2.74 2.14
C LEU A 65 6.03 -1.86 1.13
N GLU A 66 5.39 -0.82 0.61
CA GLU A 66 6.02 0.14 -0.33
C GLU A 66 7.18 0.91 0.28
N LYS A 67 7.07 1.29 1.56
CA LYS A 67 8.10 2.05 2.27
C LYS A 67 9.32 1.19 2.64
N GLY A 68 9.34 -0.09 2.25
CA GLY A 68 10.49 -0.97 2.46
C GLY A 68 10.62 -1.48 3.90
N TYR A 69 9.52 -1.52 4.68
CA TYR A 69 9.54 -2.07 6.04
C TYR A 69 9.92 -3.56 6.11
N MET A 70 10.04 -4.25 4.96
CA MET A 70 10.51 -5.64 4.87
C MET A 70 12.02 -5.79 4.59
N GLY A 71 12.84 -4.76 4.84
CA GLY A 71 14.31 -4.87 4.82
C GLY A 71 14.85 -5.41 3.50
N GLU A 72 15.56 -6.55 3.54
CA GLU A 72 16.25 -7.20 2.40
C GLU A 72 15.34 -7.58 1.22
N LEU A 73 14.02 -7.73 1.42
CA LEU A 73 13.07 -8.00 0.33
C LEU A 73 12.81 -6.76 -0.56
N GLY A 74 13.27 -5.58 -0.13
CA GLY A 74 13.17 -4.33 -0.88
C GLY A 74 11.74 -3.78 -0.98
N ALA A 75 11.62 -2.65 -1.69
CA ALA A 75 10.36 -1.96 -1.95
C ALA A 75 9.62 -2.48 -3.20
N ASN A 76 10.15 -3.52 -3.87
CA ASN A 76 9.66 -4.00 -5.17
C ASN A 76 8.50 -5.00 -5.03
N TRP A 77 7.46 -4.61 -4.29
CA TRP A 77 6.25 -5.42 -4.13
C TRP A 77 5.33 -5.26 -5.34
N ARG A 78 5.02 -6.36 -6.01
CA ARG A 78 3.87 -6.41 -6.93
C ARG A 78 2.61 -6.67 -6.11
N ILE A 79 1.77 -5.64 -6.00
CA ILE A 79 0.52 -5.70 -5.23
C ILE A 79 -0.64 -5.90 -6.19
N VAL A 80 -1.47 -6.90 -5.89
CA VAL A 80 -2.71 -7.22 -6.61
C VAL A 80 -3.84 -7.24 -5.59
N GLU A 81 -4.87 -6.42 -5.83
CA GLU A 81 -6.11 -6.44 -5.05
C GLU A 81 -7.19 -7.17 -5.86
N LEU A 82 -7.73 -8.26 -5.30
CA LEU A 82 -8.79 -9.03 -5.95
C LEU A 82 -9.85 -9.47 -4.96
N ARG A 83 -11.03 -9.80 -5.49
CA ARG A 83 -12.09 -10.49 -4.76
C ARG A 83 -12.19 -11.92 -5.31
N PRO A 84 -12.04 -12.96 -4.47
CA PRO A 84 -11.97 -14.35 -4.94
C PRO A 84 -13.17 -14.76 -5.81
N GLY A 85 -14.39 -14.34 -5.45
CA GLY A 85 -15.61 -14.71 -6.18
C GLY A 85 -15.76 -16.22 -6.32
N ASP A 86 -16.37 -16.66 -7.42
CA ASP A 86 -16.60 -18.08 -7.72
C ASP A 86 -15.41 -18.76 -8.42
N GLN A 87 -14.42 -17.99 -8.88
CA GLN A 87 -13.26 -18.46 -9.65
C GLN A 87 -11.94 -17.87 -9.10
N PRO A 88 -11.50 -18.27 -7.89
CA PRO A 88 -10.40 -17.60 -7.17
C PRO A 88 -9.06 -17.64 -7.90
N PHE A 89 -8.75 -18.75 -8.58
CA PHE A 89 -7.49 -18.92 -9.31
C PHE A 89 -7.44 -18.11 -10.60
N GLU A 90 -8.56 -18.02 -11.34
CA GLU A 90 -8.66 -17.20 -12.55
C GLU A 90 -8.48 -15.72 -12.21
N ARG A 91 -9.20 -15.24 -11.17
CA ARG A 91 -9.06 -13.84 -10.70
C ARG A 91 -7.65 -13.50 -10.24
N LEU A 92 -6.95 -14.48 -9.64
CA LEU A 92 -5.56 -14.32 -9.24
C LEU A 92 -4.63 -14.25 -10.45
N ALA A 93 -4.79 -15.16 -11.42
CA ALA A 93 -4.00 -15.16 -12.65
C ALA A 93 -4.18 -13.83 -13.41
N GLU A 94 -5.42 -13.39 -13.62
CA GLU A 94 -5.74 -12.09 -14.23
C GLU A 94 -5.04 -10.93 -13.51
N GLY A 95 -5.12 -10.90 -12.18
CA GLY A 95 -4.49 -9.84 -11.39
C GLY A 95 -2.95 -9.86 -11.46
N LEU A 96 -2.34 -11.04 -11.59
CA LEU A 96 -0.90 -11.22 -11.74
C LEU A 96 -0.40 -11.00 -13.17
N GLU A 97 -1.27 -11.04 -14.18
CA GLU A 97 -0.91 -10.73 -15.56
C GLU A 97 -0.86 -9.21 -15.77
N HIS A 98 -1.83 -8.46 -15.25
CA HIS A 98 -1.90 -7.01 -15.43
C HIS A 98 -0.92 -6.27 -14.51
N PRO A 99 0.06 -5.50 -15.04
CA PRO A 99 0.96 -4.72 -14.21
C PRO A 99 0.19 -3.57 -13.56
N HIS A 100 0.30 -3.44 -12.23
CA HIS A 100 -0.11 -2.23 -11.53
C HIS A 100 0.81 -1.09 -12.01
N PRO A 101 0.29 0.05 -12.50
CA PRO A 101 1.15 1.18 -12.84
C PRO A 101 1.83 1.65 -11.55
N ASN A 102 3.13 1.40 -11.44
CA ASN A 102 3.96 1.83 -10.32
C ASN A 102 4.23 3.33 -10.48
N PRO A 103 3.78 4.23 -9.58
CA PRO A 103 4.28 5.59 -9.55
C PRO A 103 5.59 5.61 -8.76
N SER A 104 6.68 5.15 -9.38
CA SER A 104 8.03 5.47 -8.91
C SER A 104 8.59 6.63 -9.73
N PRO A 105 8.72 7.85 -9.19
CA PRO A 105 9.66 8.82 -9.72
C PRO A 105 11.03 8.59 -9.08
N SER A 106 11.80 7.62 -9.60
CA SER A 106 13.25 7.67 -9.47
C SER A 106 13.82 8.50 -10.63
N LYS A 107 13.97 9.80 -10.38
CA LYS A 107 15.06 10.56 -10.99
C LYS A 107 15.90 11.15 -9.88
N SER A 108 16.87 10.37 -9.45
CA SER A 108 18.17 10.88 -9.05
C SER A 108 18.78 11.59 -10.26
N THR A 109 18.63 12.91 -10.35
CA THR A 109 19.54 13.76 -11.10
C THR A 109 20.44 14.44 -10.07
N VAL A 110 21.61 13.84 -9.87
CA VAL A 110 22.79 14.57 -9.43
C VAL A 110 23.09 15.62 -10.49
N SER A 111 23.12 16.89 -10.10
CA SER A 111 23.85 17.94 -10.81
C SER A 111 24.58 18.76 -9.77
N THR A 112 25.79 18.30 -9.46
CA THR A 112 26.93 19.14 -9.07
C THR A 112 27.38 19.97 -10.26
N GLU A 113 27.54 21.28 -10.05
CA GLU A 113 28.40 22.27 -10.76
C GLU A 113 28.00 23.63 -10.14
N THR A 114 28.71 24.28 -9.21
CA THR A 114 30.06 24.89 -9.18
C THR A 114 30.28 26.01 -10.20
N SER A 115 30.61 27.21 -9.67
CA SER A 115 31.20 28.41 -10.30
C SER A 115 30.27 29.32 -11.13
N VAL A 116 30.43 30.66 -11.23
CA VAL A 116 31.20 31.78 -10.63
C VAL A 116 30.78 33.01 -11.46
N GLY A 117 30.63 34.21 -10.86
CA GLY A 117 30.64 35.52 -11.56
C GLY A 117 29.41 35.83 -12.44
N GLU A 118 28.89 37.05 -12.57
CA GLU A 118 29.40 38.43 -12.36
C GLU A 118 28.40 39.26 -11.55
#